data_AF-A0A433D6I4-F1
#
_entry.id   AF-A0A433D6I4-F1
#
_cell.length_a   1.000
_cell.length_b   1.000
_cell.length_c   1.000
_cell.angle_alpha   90.00
_cell.angle_beta   90.00
_cell.angle_gamma   90.00
#
_symmetry.space_group_name_H-M   'P 1'
#
loop_
_entity.id
_entity.type
_entity.pdbx_description
1 polymer ?
#
loop_
_entity_poly.entity_id
_entity_poly.type
_entity_poly.pdbx_seq_one_letter_code
_entity_poly.pdbx_strand_id
1 'polypeptide(L)'
;MQAQDGIEKLCESLEKDLLRDFDRAYKDGDPRAMSHCAKVLQEFNGGHSCVQIYVNQHEFFISNAKVTEVDEIRYSEDPPDVDSSLIKLYDEIRMTVRREAEIIVAVFPDPGAVMQVFLQRVFAQSIQQHIELLLQRAEKQSHLAYLRTLAATHAETARLVDNLKAYCEKETHLFVGVDATVSSAPSIAVTADRCFEDLFVPYTEGDRYVDRERQGLVEAFTAAIAGFTATLQQRKKGAKGPSALARAFNQISSSAASPNPAAKDAAAAAVPASPRKDGFDAASIYSNAGASGSSHNVNLVAVLAGPVDEDVTLPTTDVALRMLRIHAEAVTRSVELTDSQDLARVSSILFGVLLEFVGTRYVDIALENAIDDLDLKTEPDLKVMFVIKTADDIINLVQQHFQSAIVSRV
;
A
#
# COMPACT_ATOMS: atom_id res chain seq x y z
N MET A 1 -19.56 -4.53 -53.62
CA MET A 1 -18.83 -5.61 -52.92
C MET A 1 -17.39 -5.77 -53.39
N GLN A 2 -17.07 -6.22 -54.62
CA GLN A 2 -15.66 -6.40 -55.05
C GLN A 2 -14.79 -5.12 -55.03
N ALA A 3 -15.34 -3.97 -55.42
CA ALA A 3 -14.59 -2.71 -55.42
C ALA A 3 -14.33 -2.17 -53.99
N GLN A 4 -15.22 -2.42 -53.04
CA GLN A 4 -15.07 -2.01 -51.64
C GLN A 4 -13.98 -2.84 -50.94
N ASP A 5 -14.00 -4.16 -51.14
CA ASP A 5 -12.96 -5.08 -50.64
C ASP A 5 -11.57 -4.79 -51.24
N GLY A 6 -11.51 -4.31 -52.48
CA GLY A 6 -10.26 -3.86 -53.12
C GLY A 6 -9.71 -2.56 -52.54
N ILE A 7 -10.58 -1.59 -52.21
CA ILE A 7 -10.19 -0.32 -51.59
C ILE A 7 -9.71 -0.53 -50.16
N GLU A 8 -10.41 -1.37 -49.39
CA GLU A 8 -10.03 -1.70 -48.01
C GLU A 8 -8.64 -2.34 -47.94
N LYS A 9 -8.35 -3.31 -48.82
CA LYS A 9 -7.02 -3.91 -48.95
C LYS A 9 -5.92 -2.93 -49.32
N LEU A 10 -6.22 -1.96 -50.19
CA LEU A 10 -5.27 -0.92 -50.57
C LEU A 10 -5.00 0.03 -49.39
N CYS A 11 -6.04 0.44 -48.67
CA CYS A 11 -5.96 1.25 -47.46
C CYS A 11 -5.11 0.57 -46.38
N GLU A 12 -5.35 -0.71 -46.11
CA GLU A 12 -4.53 -1.49 -45.18
C GLU A 12 -3.07 -1.61 -45.63
N SER A 13 -2.82 -1.81 -46.93
CA SER A 13 -1.46 -1.90 -47.46
C SER A 13 -0.73 -0.58 -47.29
N LEU A 14 -1.39 0.53 -47.63
CA LEU A 14 -0.84 1.87 -47.48
C LEU A 14 -0.49 2.17 -46.01
N GLU A 15 -1.41 1.89 -45.08
CA GLU A 15 -1.14 2.08 -43.65
C GLU A 15 0.05 1.25 -43.18
N LYS A 16 0.10 -0.04 -43.55
CA LYS A 16 1.21 -0.94 -43.17
C LYS A 16 2.55 -0.43 -43.71
N ASP A 17 2.58 0.08 -44.94
CA ASP A 17 3.81 0.59 -45.54
C ASP A 17 4.25 1.90 -44.87
N LEU A 18 3.32 2.83 -44.61
CA LEU A 18 3.61 4.06 -43.85
C LEU A 18 4.10 3.78 -42.43
N LEU A 19 3.53 2.79 -41.73
CA LEU A 19 3.97 2.39 -40.40
C LEU A 19 5.37 1.75 -40.42
N ARG A 20 5.71 0.98 -41.46
CA ARG A 20 7.07 0.45 -41.66
C ARG A 20 8.08 1.55 -41.92
N ASP A 21 7.71 2.55 -42.71
CA ASP A 21 8.59 3.70 -42.98
C ASP A 21 8.78 4.55 -41.72
N PHE A 22 7.72 4.76 -40.92
CA PHE A 22 7.82 5.40 -39.61
C PHE A 22 8.74 4.63 -38.65
N ASP A 23 8.58 3.31 -38.56
CA ASP A 23 9.41 2.44 -37.73
C ASP A 23 10.90 2.48 -38.12
N ARG A 24 11.18 2.49 -39.43
CA ARG A 24 12.54 2.66 -39.95
C ARG A 24 13.12 4.02 -39.57
N ALA A 25 12.36 5.09 -39.79
CA ALA A 25 12.79 6.45 -39.45
C ALA A 25 13.04 6.62 -37.94
N TYR A 26 12.25 5.95 -37.09
CA TYR A 26 12.46 5.91 -35.65
C TYR A 26 13.81 5.26 -35.30
N LYS A 27 14.12 4.10 -35.89
CA LYS A 27 15.39 3.38 -35.67
C LYS A 27 16.60 4.14 -36.20
N ASP A 28 16.43 4.88 -37.28
CA ASP A 28 17.47 5.70 -37.89
C ASP A 28 17.67 7.05 -37.17
N GLY A 29 16.79 7.42 -36.22
CA GLY A 29 16.85 8.67 -35.48
C GLY A 29 16.53 9.90 -36.34
N ASP A 30 15.66 9.77 -37.35
CA ASP A 30 15.25 10.86 -38.24
C ASP A 30 13.85 11.42 -37.90
N PRO A 31 13.76 12.47 -37.07
CA PRO A 31 12.47 13.04 -36.66
C PRO A 31 11.71 13.69 -37.83
N ARG A 32 12.39 14.10 -38.91
CA ARG A 32 11.72 14.73 -40.07
C ARG A 32 10.97 13.69 -40.88
N ALA A 33 11.60 12.55 -41.15
CA ALA A 33 10.96 11.43 -41.82
C ALA A 33 9.81 10.87 -40.97
N MET A 34 10.02 10.71 -39.66
CA MET A 34 8.95 10.33 -38.73
C MET A 34 7.78 11.32 -38.79
N SER A 35 8.05 12.63 -38.78
CA SER A 35 7.00 13.66 -38.84
C SER A 35 6.17 13.59 -40.12
N HIS A 36 6.82 13.31 -41.25
CA HIS A 36 6.11 13.16 -42.52
C HIS A 36 5.14 11.98 -42.48
N CYS A 37 5.60 10.81 -42.05
CA CYS A 37 4.75 9.63 -41.90
C CYS A 37 3.61 9.87 -40.89
N ALA A 38 3.90 10.47 -39.73
CA ALA A 38 2.91 10.76 -38.69
C ALA A 38 1.81 11.71 -39.18
N LYS A 39 2.15 12.74 -39.96
CA LYS A 39 1.17 13.67 -40.57
C LYS A 39 0.24 12.95 -41.54
N VAL A 40 0.80 12.15 -42.45
CA VAL A 40 0.00 11.39 -43.42
C VAL A 40 -0.91 10.38 -42.72
N LEU A 41 -0.41 9.68 -41.70
CA LEU A 41 -1.21 8.75 -40.90
C LEU A 41 -2.30 9.46 -40.08
N GLN A 42 -2.02 10.64 -39.54
CA GLN A 42 -3.03 11.44 -38.84
C GLN A 42 -4.19 11.83 -39.75
N GLU A 43 -3.90 12.32 -40.95
CA GLU A 43 -4.92 12.68 -41.95
C GLU A 43 -5.69 11.46 -42.48
N PHE A 44 -5.02 10.31 -42.54
CA PHE A 44 -5.60 9.07 -43.08
C PHE A 44 -6.53 8.37 -42.09
N ASN A 45 -6.12 8.17 -40.83
CA ASN A 45 -6.86 7.37 -39.86
C ASN A 45 -6.82 7.91 -38.40
N GLY A 46 -6.38 9.14 -38.20
CA GLY A 46 -6.24 9.73 -36.86
C GLY A 46 -4.97 9.32 -36.12
N GLY A 47 -4.02 8.64 -36.78
CA GLY A 47 -2.64 8.48 -36.31
C GLY A 47 -2.43 7.52 -35.13
N HIS A 48 -3.48 6.92 -34.58
CA HIS A 48 -3.42 6.06 -33.39
C HIS A 48 -2.42 4.90 -33.51
N SER A 49 -2.36 4.22 -34.66
CA SER A 49 -1.43 3.12 -34.92
C SER A 49 0.04 3.58 -34.84
N CYS A 50 0.32 4.79 -35.32
CA CYS A 50 1.65 5.40 -35.31
C CYS A 50 2.11 5.70 -33.87
N VAL A 51 1.21 6.30 -33.09
CA VAL A 51 1.42 6.61 -31.67
C VAL A 51 1.65 5.33 -30.88
N GLN A 52 0.82 4.31 -31.10
CA GLN A 52 0.97 3.01 -30.47
C GLN A 52 2.34 2.40 -30.79
N ILE A 53 2.79 2.40 -32.04
CA ILE A 53 4.11 1.86 -32.42
C ILE A 53 5.24 2.62 -31.71
N TYR A 54 5.18 3.96 -31.71
CA TYR A 54 6.17 4.79 -31.05
C TYR A 54 6.32 4.45 -29.56
N VAL A 55 5.20 4.42 -28.82
CA VAL A 55 5.24 4.10 -27.39
C VAL A 55 5.60 2.62 -27.17
N ASN A 56 5.16 1.70 -28.05
CA ASN A 56 5.44 0.26 -27.96
C ASN A 56 6.90 -0.13 -28.08
N GLN A 57 7.66 0.61 -28.87
CA GLN A 57 9.06 0.29 -29.14
C GLN A 57 10.05 1.14 -28.35
N HIS A 58 9.54 2.02 -27.49
CA HIS A 58 10.39 2.94 -26.76
C HIS A 58 11.32 2.20 -25.78
N GLU A 59 12.62 2.45 -25.89
CA GLU A 59 13.68 1.72 -25.19
C GLU A 59 13.47 1.67 -23.67
N PHE A 60 13.03 2.78 -23.06
CA PHE A 60 12.66 2.88 -21.64
C PHE A 60 11.77 1.72 -21.15
N PHE A 61 10.76 1.31 -21.92
CA PHE A 61 9.85 0.22 -21.52
C PHE A 61 10.44 -1.17 -21.74
N ILE A 62 11.50 -1.28 -22.55
CA ILE A 62 12.19 -2.53 -22.89
C ILE A 62 13.34 -2.77 -21.90
N SER A 63 14.04 -1.72 -21.47
CA SER A 63 15.20 -1.77 -20.56
C SER A 63 14.82 -1.98 -19.10
N ASN A 64 13.69 -1.42 -18.64
CA ASN A 64 13.26 -1.50 -17.24
C ASN A 64 12.91 -2.92 -16.78
N ALA A 65 12.72 -3.86 -17.71
CA ALA A 65 12.55 -5.28 -17.40
C ALA A 65 13.83 -5.99 -16.89
N LYS A 66 15.01 -5.34 -16.94
CA LYS A 66 16.31 -5.97 -16.63
C LYS A 66 16.96 -5.50 -15.33
N VAL A 67 16.50 -4.41 -14.71
CA VAL A 67 17.18 -3.81 -13.55
C VAL A 67 16.27 -3.89 -12.34
N THR A 68 16.33 -5.00 -11.60
CA THR A 68 15.70 -5.11 -10.29
C THR A 68 16.52 -5.99 -9.35
N GLU A 69 17.83 -5.74 -9.27
CA GLU A 69 18.59 -6.10 -8.07
C GLU A 69 18.42 -4.95 -7.07
N VAL A 70 17.47 -5.10 -6.16
CA VAL A 70 17.16 -4.11 -5.12
C VAL A 70 17.72 -4.61 -3.81
N ASP A 71 18.53 -3.76 -3.16
CA ASP A 71 19.23 -4.02 -1.90
C ASP A 71 18.31 -4.58 -0.79
N GLU A 72 18.90 -5.37 0.10
CA GLU A 72 18.25 -5.92 1.30
C GLU A 72 17.76 -4.79 2.21
N ILE A 73 16.44 -4.74 2.46
CA ILE A 73 15.83 -3.79 3.39
C ILE A 73 16.31 -4.12 4.82
N ARG A 74 17.00 -3.17 5.47
CA ARG A 74 17.25 -3.20 6.92
C ARG A 74 16.03 -2.65 7.67
N TYR A 75 15.56 -3.38 8.68
CA TYR A 75 14.44 -2.94 9.53
C TYR A 75 14.91 -2.05 10.68
N SER A 76 14.10 -1.04 11.00
CA SER A 76 14.11 -0.26 12.24
C SER A 76 12.71 -0.29 12.85
N GLU A 77 12.57 0.04 14.14
CA GLU A 77 11.26 0.33 14.75
C GLU A 77 10.59 1.53 14.03
N ASP A 78 11.41 2.45 13.50
CA ASP A 78 10.97 3.60 12.72
C ASP A 78 10.44 3.20 11.34
N PRO A 79 9.48 3.97 10.77
CA PRO A 79 9.04 3.79 9.40
C PRO A 79 10.26 3.79 8.45
N PRO A 80 10.42 2.80 7.57
CA PRO A 80 11.54 2.76 6.64
C PRO A 80 11.46 3.96 5.69
N ASP A 81 12.63 4.49 5.32
CA ASP A 81 12.73 5.46 4.23
C ASP A 81 12.18 4.83 2.93
N VAL A 82 11.71 5.70 2.03
CA VAL A 82 11.25 5.33 0.69
C VAL A 82 12.32 4.48 0.00
N ASP A 83 11.89 3.40 -0.66
CA ASP A 83 12.81 2.51 -1.37
C ASP A 83 13.59 3.27 -2.45
N SER A 84 14.93 3.18 -2.37
CA SER A 84 15.84 3.90 -3.28
C SER A 84 15.64 3.55 -4.76
N SER A 85 15.17 2.33 -5.07
CA SER A 85 14.89 1.92 -6.44
C SER A 85 13.67 2.65 -7.01
N LEU A 86 12.67 2.95 -6.18
CA LEU A 86 11.50 3.73 -6.58
C LEU A 86 11.90 5.16 -6.93
N ILE A 87 12.75 5.78 -6.09
CA ILE A 87 13.25 7.14 -6.31
C ILE A 87 14.03 7.22 -7.63
N LYS A 88 14.95 6.26 -7.86
CA LYS A 88 15.71 6.17 -9.12
C LYS A 88 14.80 6.03 -10.33
N LEU A 89 13.78 5.18 -10.25
CA LEU A 89 12.79 5.02 -11.33
C LEU A 89 12.06 6.34 -11.61
N TYR A 90 11.64 7.07 -10.57
CA TYR A 90 10.94 8.34 -10.73
C TYR A 90 11.83 9.43 -11.32
N ASP A 91 13.11 9.48 -10.94
CA ASP A 91 14.09 10.38 -11.56
C ASP A 91 14.29 10.05 -13.04
N GLU A 92 14.38 8.75 -13.38
CA GLU A 92 14.48 8.30 -14.77
C GLU A 92 13.23 8.70 -15.57
N ILE A 93 12.03 8.50 -15.03
CA ILE A 93 10.76 8.90 -15.66
C ILE A 93 10.76 10.41 -15.94
N ARG A 94 11.13 11.25 -14.96
CA ARG A 94 11.18 12.71 -15.14
C ARG A 94 12.14 13.09 -16.28
N MET A 95 13.30 12.45 -16.35
CA MET A 95 14.28 12.71 -17.39
C MET A 95 13.84 12.22 -18.76
N THR A 96 13.15 11.08 -18.83
CA THR A 96 12.63 10.51 -20.07
C THR A 96 11.48 11.36 -20.60
N VAL A 97 10.49 11.73 -19.77
CA VAL A 97 9.36 12.59 -20.19
C VAL A 97 9.85 13.91 -20.80
N ARG A 98 10.89 14.53 -20.23
CA ARG A 98 11.48 15.76 -20.79
C ARG A 98 12.09 15.56 -22.16
N ARG A 99 12.89 14.49 -22.33
CA ARG A 99 13.52 14.15 -23.62
C ARG A 99 12.46 13.81 -24.68
N GLU A 100 11.47 13.01 -24.31
CA GLU A 100 10.42 12.59 -25.21
C GLU A 100 9.49 13.72 -25.60
N ALA A 101 9.27 14.73 -24.74
CA ALA A 101 8.49 15.90 -25.10
C ALA A 101 9.05 16.62 -26.34
N GLU A 102 10.37 16.78 -26.45
CA GLU A 102 11.01 17.43 -27.60
C GLU A 102 10.79 16.65 -28.90
N ILE A 103 10.95 15.33 -28.84
CA ILE A 103 10.76 14.43 -29.99
C ILE A 103 9.28 14.41 -30.40
N ILE A 104 8.38 14.28 -29.42
CA ILE A 104 6.94 14.22 -29.66
C ILE A 104 6.46 15.48 -30.37
N VAL A 105 6.92 16.66 -29.93
CA VAL A 105 6.59 17.96 -30.56
C VAL A 105 7.13 18.05 -31.99
N ALA A 106 8.35 17.55 -32.23
CA ALA A 106 8.95 17.58 -33.55
C ALA A 106 8.26 16.63 -34.55
N VAL A 107 7.74 15.51 -34.06
CA VAL A 107 7.22 14.42 -34.89
C VAL A 107 5.71 14.54 -35.10
N PHE A 108 4.92 14.68 -34.03
CA PHE A 108 3.49 14.43 -34.10
C PHE A 108 2.65 15.70 -34.29
N PRO A 109 1.55 15.63 -35.08
CA PRO A 109 0.63 16.74 -35.25
C PRO A 109 -0.13 17.15 -33.98
N ASP A 110 -0.40 16.19 -33.08
CA ASP A 110 -1.04 16.41 -31.78
C ASP A 110 -0.13 15.90 -30.64
N PRO A 111 0.85 16.70 -30.20
CA PRO A 111 1.80 16.32 -29.15
C PRO A 111 1.12 15.98 -27.82
N GLY A 112 0.01 16.66 -27.50
CA GLY A 112 -0.71 16.49 -26.24
C GLY A 112 -1.29 15.08 -26.11
N ALA A 113 -1.99 14.60 -27.14
CA ALA A 113 -2.54 13.25 -27.15
C ALA A 113 -1.45 12.16 -27.06
N VAL A 114 -0.31 12.35 -27.73
CA VAL A 114 0.80 11.39 -27.67
C VAL A 114 1.43 11.35 -26.28
N MET A 115 1.64 12.51 -25.64
CA MET A 115 2.16 12.58 -24.28
C MET A 115 1.22 11.89 -23.27
N GLN A 116 -0.10 11.99 -23.46
CA GLN A 116 -1.07 11.27 -22.63
C GLN A 116 -0.93 9.76 -22.76
N VAL A 117 -0.86 9.23 -23.98
CA VAL A 117 -0.69 7.78 -24.22
C VAL A 117 0.66 7.30 -23.68
N PHE A 118 1.71 8.12 -23.81
CA PHE A 118 3.02 7.84 -23.24
C PHE A 118 2.96 7.72 -21.71
N LEU A 119 2.39 8.71 -21.02
CA LEU A 119 2.25 8.69 -19.56
C LEU A 119 1.35 7.55 -19.08
N GLN A 120 0.22 7.31 -19.74
CA GLN A 120 -0.65 6.16 -19.43
C GLN A 120 0.14 4.85 -19.39
N ARG A 121 1.07 4.68 -20.33
CA ARG A 121 1.94 3.50 -20.35
C ARG A 121 3.03 3.52 -19.29
N VAL A 122 3.64 4.67 -19.01
CA VAL A 122 4.59 4.80 -17.89
C VAL A 122 3.95 4.32 -16.59
N PHE A 123 2.70 4.73 -16.32
CA PHE A 123 1.97 4.29 -15.14
C PHE A 123 1.63 2.79 -15.19
N ALA A 124 0.96 2.34 -16.26
CA ALA A 124 0.44 0.97 -16.36
C ALA A 124 1.53 -0.11 -16.47
N GLN A 125 2.71 0.22 -17.01
CA GLN A 125 3.80 -0.74 -17.20
C GLN A 125 4.92 -0.52 -16.18
N SER A 126 5.55 0.66 -16.19
CA SER A 126 6.78 0.85 -15.42
C SER A 126 6.51 1.05 -13.93
N ILE A 127 5.60 1.96 -13.58
CA ILE A 127 5.31 2.29 -12.18
C ILE A 127 4.55 1.13 -11.53
N GLN A 128 3.52 0.61 -12.19
CA GLN A 128 2.71 -0.49 -11.67
C GLN A 128 3.54 -1.74 -11.37
N GLN A 129 4.36 -2.21 -12.30
CA GLN A 129 5.20 -3.40 -12.07
C GLN A 129 6.16 -3.22 -10.90
N HIS A 130 6.73 -2.02 -10.75
CA HIS A 130 7.66 -1.74 -9.66
C HIS A 130 6.95 -1.69 -8.30
N ILE A 131 5.80 -1.03 -8.21
CA ILE A 131 4.98 -1.01 -6.98
C ILE A 131 4.53 -2.42 -6.61
N GLU A 132 4.03 -3.20 -7.57
CA GLU A 132 3.63 -4.60 -7.34
C GLU A 132 4.80 -5.43 -6.77
N LEU A 133 6.00 -5.27 -7.31
CA LEU A 133 7.20 -5.95 -6.81
C LEU A 133 7.55 -5.54 -5.38
N LEU A 134 7.53 -4.23 -5.08
CA LEU A 134 7.82 -3.71 -3.74
C LEU A 134 6.79 -4.23 -2.72
N LEU A 135 5.50 -4.18 -3.07
CA LEU A 135 4.40 -4.65 -2.22
C LEU A 135 4.46 -6.16 -1.98
N GLN A 136 4.70 -6.97 -3.02
CA GLN A 136 4.87 -8.43 -2.87
C GLN A 136 6.06 -8.79 -1.98
N ARG A 137 7.15 -8.03 -2.06
CA ARG A 137 8.31 -8.24 -1.18
C ARG A 137 7.97 -7.87 0.26
N ALA A 138 7.32 -6.74 0.49
CA ALA A 138 6.92 -6.29 1.82
C ALA A 138 5.88 -7.22 2.46
N GLU A 139 4.95 -7.76 1.68
CA GLU A 139 3.94 -8.74 2.12
C GLU A 139 4.56 -10.03 2.65
N LYS A 140 5.67 -10.50 2.06
CA LYS A 140 6.40 -11.68 2.55
C LYS A 140 7.03 -11.48 3.92
N GLN A 141 7.09 -10.23 4.39
CA GLN A 141 7.73 -9.85 5.65
C GLN A 141 6.70 -9.70 6.77
N SER A 142 5.64 -8.90 6.53
CA SER A 142 4.51 -8.72 7.45
C SER A 142 3.41 -7.85 6.82
N HIS A 143 2.24 -7.80 7.45
CA HIS A 143 1.20 -6.84 7.10
C HIS A 143 1.66 -5.40 7.30
N LEU A 144 2.36 -5.10 8.40
CA LEU A 144 2.83 -3.74 8.70
C LEU A 144 3.86 -3.23 7.67
N ALA A 145 4.78 -4.09 7.22
CA ALA A 145 5.74 -3.76 6.18
C ALA A 145 5.03 -3.44 4.86
N TYR A 146 4.02 -4.25 4.48
CA TYR A 146 3.19 -3.96 3.32
C TYR A 146 2.50 -2.60 3.44
N LEU A 147 1.85 -2.32 4.57
CA LEU A 147 1.09 -1.08 4.78
C LEU A 147 1.99 0.17 4.77
N ARG A 148 3.17 0.08 5.39
CA ARG A 148 4.21 1.13 5.33
C ARG A 148 4.69 1.36 3.91
N THR A 149 4.96 0.28 3.16
CA THR A 149 5.41 0.35 1.77
C THR A 149 4.33 0.96 0.87
N LEU A 150 3.06 0.56 1.05
CA LEU A 150 1.93 1.09 0.30
C LEU A 150 1.74 2.60 0.52
N ALA A 151 1.79 3.06 1.76
CA ALA A 151 1.70 4.49 2.05
C ALA A 151 2.90 5.27 1.45
N ALA A 152 4.12 4.74 1.59
CA ALA A 152 5.32 5.38 1.04
C ALA A 152 5.28 5.44 -0.50
N THR A 153 4.88 4.36 -1.19
CA THR A 153 4.76 4.37 -2.66
C THR A 153 3.65 5.30 -3.11
N HIS A 154 2.52 5.36 -2.39
CA HIS A 154 1.43 6.30 -2.66
C HIS A 154 1.89 7.76 -2.58
N ALA A 155 2.48 8.16 -1.45
CA ALA A 155 2.99 9.52 -1.24
C ALA A 155 3.99 9.95 -2.33
N GLU A 156 4.93 9.07 -2.68
CA GLU A 156 5.97 9.37 -3.66
C GLU A 156 5.43 9.37 -5.10
N THR A 157 4.45 8.52 -5.42
CA THR A 157 3.78 8.57 -6.72
C THR A 157 3.00 9.88 -6.86
N ALA A 158 2.30 10.31 -5.80
CA ALA A 158 1.60 11.60 -5.79
C ALA A 158 2.57 12.77 -6.03
N ARG A 159 3.73 12.76 -5.38
CA ARG A 159 4.80 13.74 -5.65
C ARG A 159 5.26 13.70 -7.10
N LEU A 160 5.44 12.51 -7.69
CA LEU A 160 5.78 12.40 -9.11
C LEU A 160 4.70 13.03 -10.00
N VAL A 161 3.42 12.75 -9.73
CA VAL A 161 2.28 13.31 -10.47
C VAL A 161 2.31 14.84 -10.41
N ASP A 162 2.49 15.43 -9.23
CA ASP A 162 2.60 16.88 -9.06
C ASP A 162 3.77 17.47 -9.86
N ASN A 163 4.92 16.79 -9.87
CA ASN A 163 6.09 17.20 -10.67
C ASN A 163 5.80 17.15 -12.18
N LEU A 164 5.12 16.10 -12.65
CA LEU A 164 4.74 15.96 -14.06
C LEU A 164 3.72 17.03 -14.45
N LYS A 165 2.73 17.31 -13.60
CA LYS A 165 1.74 18.37 -13.79
C LYS A 165 2.39 19.74 -13.87
N ALA A 166 3.27 20.07 -12.92
CA ALA A 166 4.00 21.34 -12.91
C ALA A 166 4.89 21.51 -14.16
N TYR A 167 5.53 20.43 -14.62
CA TYR A 167 6.28 20.45 -15.89
C TYR A 167 5.36 20.73 -17.09
N CYS A 168 4.24 20.02 -17.20
CA CYS A 168 3.30 20.19 -18.31
C CYS A 168 2.66 21.58 -18.32
N GLU A 169 2.37 22.15 -17.14
CA GLU A 169 1.86 23.52 -17.01
C GLU A 169 2.91 24.53 -17.49
N LYS A 170 4.16 24.39 -17.05
CA LYS A 170 5.25 25.27 -17.50
C LYS A 170 5.48 25.19 -19.01
N GLU A 171 5.43 23.99 -19.56
CA GLU A 171 5.67 23.72 -20.97
C GLU A 171 4.35 23.60 -21.78
N THR A 172 3.26 24.23 -21.32
CA THR A 172 1.92 24.11 -21.95
C THR A 172 1.96 24.42 -23.44
N HIS A 173 2.78 25.38 -23.87
CA HIS A 173 2.93 25.78 -25.26
C HIS A 173 3.45 24.65 -26.19
N LEU A 174 4.10 23.62 -25.65
CA LEU A 174 4.54 22.44 -26.40
C LEU A 174 3.38 21.50 -26.73
N PHE A 175 2.33 21.49 -25.89
CA PHE A 175 1.26 20.49 -25.95
C PHE A 175 -0.07 21.05 -26.47
N VAL A 176 -0.13 22.36 -26.75
CA VAL A 176 -1.30 23.02 -27.33
C VAL A 176 -1.09 23.22 -28.83
N GLY A 177 -1.93 22.60 -29.65
CA GLY A 177 -1.94 22.83 -31.10
C GLY A 177 -2.34 24.27 -31.45
N VAL A 178 -1.78 24.81 -32.54
CA VAL A 178 -1.94 26.21 -33.00
C VAL A 178 -3.41 26.63 -33.20
N ASP A 179 -4.33 25.68 -33.40
CA ASP A 179 -5.77 25.93 -33.63
C ASP A 179 -6.71 25.32 -32.56
N ALA A 180 -6.20 25.01 -31.35
CA ALA A 180 -6.97 24.31 -30.32
C ALA A 180 -7.91 25.24 -29.51
N THR A 181 -8.95 25.80 -30.14
CA THR A 181 -10.00 26.53 -29.40
C THR A 181 -11.02 25.62 -28.72
N VAL A 182 -11.09 24.32 -29.05
CA VAL A 182 -11.93 23.33 -28.37
C VAL A 182 -11.35 21.93 -28.58
N SER A 183 -10.54 21.40 -27.66
CA SER A 183 -10.22 19.97 -27.63
C SER A 183 -10.99 19.31 -26.48
N SER A 184 -11.77 18.28 -26.78
CA SER A 184 -12.57 17.52 -25.81
C SER A 184 -11.77 16.45 -25.07
N ALA A 185 -10.48 16.27 -25.41
CA ALA A 185 -9.59 15.35 -24.74
C ALA A 185 -9.25 15.86 -23.31
N PRO A 186 -9.08 14.95 -22.33
CA PRO A 186 -8.61 15.32 -21.00
C PRO A 186 -7.25 16.02 -21.12
N SER A 187 -6.93 16.93 -20.20
CA SER A 187 -5.59 17.52 -20.17
C SER A 187 -4.57 16.48 -19.69
N ILE A 188 -3.28 16.68 -19.99
CA ILE A 188 -2.20 15.81 -19.50
C ILE A 188 -2.23 15.70 -17.96
N ALA A 189 -2.59 16.79 -17.28
CA ALA A 189 -2.75 16.80 -15.83
C ALA A 189 -3.88 15.87 -15.36
N VAL A 190 -5.05 15.93 -16.00
CA VAL A 190 -6.18 15.03 -15.71
C VAL A 190 -5.82 13.58 -16.01
N THR A 191 -5.08 13.31 -17.08
CA THR A 191 -4.58 11.97 -17.38
C THR A 191 -3.65 11.44 -16.30
N ALA A 192 -2.73 12.27 -15.80
CA ALA A 192 -1.80 11.87 -14.73
C ALA A 192 -2.55 11.59 -13.41
N ASP A 193 -3.51 12.44 -13.03
CA ASP A 193 -4.36 12.24 -11.85
C ASP A 193 -5.14 10.92 -11.96
N ARG A 194 -5.78 10.67 -13.10
CA ARG A 194 -6.51 9.42 -13.33
C ARG A 194 -5.60 8.20 -13.29
N CYS A 195 -4.42 8.25 -13.92
CA CYS A 195 -3.48 7.14 -13.89
C CYS A 195 -2.98 6.85 -12.47
N PHE A 196 -2.84 7.87 -11.63
CA PHE A 196 -2.53 7.71 -10.23
C PHE A 196 -3.68 7.05 -9.46
N GLU A 197 -4.92 7.50 -9.64
CA GLU A 197 -6.09 6.87 -9.04
C GLU A 197 -6.19 5.39 -9.43
N ASP A 198 -6.20 5.10 -10.74
CA ASP A 198 -6.33 3.75 -11.31
C ASP A 198 -5.24 2.78 -10.78
N LEU A 199 -4.04 3.30 -10.50
CA LEU A 199 -2.91 2.53 -9.96
C LEU A 199 -3.16 2.03 -8.53
N PHE A 200 -3.88 2.80 -7.70
CA PHE A 200 -4.09 2.48 -6.29
C PHE A 200 -5.46 1.86 -5.96
N VAL A 201 -6.45 1.96 -6.86
CA VAL A 201 -7.76 1.29 -6.74
C VAL A 201 -7.65 -0.18 -6.26
N PRO A 202 -6.75 -1.03 -6.82
CA PRO A 202 -6.66 -2.43 -6.39
C PRO A 202 -6.33 -2.63 -4.90
N TYR A 203 -5.74 -1.62 -4.25
CA TYR A 203 -5.26 -1.68 -2.88
C TYR A 203 -6.17 -0.93 -1.89
N THR A 204 -6.84 0.14 -2.33
CA THR A 204 -7.62 1.03 -1.46
C THR A 204 -9.14 0.85 -1.60
N GLU A 205 -9.62 0.24 -2.68
CA GLU A 205 -11.06 0.17 -2.94
C GLU A 205 -11.84 -0.68 -1.93
N GLY A 206 -12.96 -0.13 -1.44
CA GLY A 206 -13.85 -0.77 -0.49
C GLY A 206 -13.20 -0.97 0.88
N ASP A 207 -13.46 -2.12 1.51
CA ASP A 207 -12.89 -2.43 2.83
C ASP A 207 -11.49 -3.08 2.76
N ARG A 208 -10.87 -3.22 1.57
CA ARG A 208 -9.58 -3.91 1.40
C ARG A 208 -8.46 -3.32 2.26
N TYR A 209 -8.31 -2.00 2.20
CA TYR A 209 -7.28 -1.30 2.96
C TYR A 209 -7.54 -1.41 4.46
N VAL A 210 -8.76 -1.10 4.92
CA VAL A 210 -9.10 -1.13 6.36
C VAL A 210 -9.00 -2.53 6.96
N ASP A 211 -9.39 -3.58 6.23
CA ASP A 211 -9.25 -4.96 6.69
C ASP A 211 -7.79 -5.34 6.88
N ARG A 212 -6.92 -4.91 5.95
CA ARG A 212 -5.48 -5.19 6.01
C ARG A 212 -4.79 -4.39 7.11
N GLU A 213 -5.16 -3.12 7.29
CA GLU A 213 -4.70 -2.27 8.38
C GLU A 213 -5.11 -2.85 9.74
N ARG A 214 -6.36 -3.33 9.86
CA ARG A 214 -6.86 -4.05 11.05
C ARG A 214 -6.03 -5.30 11.34
N GLN A 215 -5.75 -6.13 10.33
CA GLN A 215 -4.91 -7.32 10.49
C GLN A 215 -3.49 -6.96 10.94
N GLY A 216 -2.90 -5.91 10.35
CA GLY A 216 -1.59 -5.39 10.74
C GLY A 216 -1.55 -4.90 12.19
N LEU A 217 -2.57 -4.19 12.65
CA LEU A 217 -2.68 -3.76 14.06
C LEU A 217 -2.80 -4.96 15.01
N VAL A 218 -3.64 -5.94 14.68
CA VAL A 218 -3.81 -7.15 15.50
C VAL A 218 -2.49 -7.91 15.64
N GLU A 219 -1.74 -8.07 14.53
CA GLU A 219 -0.42 -8.72 14.53
C GLU A 219 0.59 -7.92 15.38
N ALA A 220 0.68 -6.61 15.16
CA ALA A 220 1.64 -5.75 15.84
C ALA A 220 1.37 -5.61 17.33
N PHE A 221 0.11 -5.44 17.74
CA PHE A 221 -0.26 -5.37 19.15
C PHE A 221 -0.10 -6.72 19.86
N THR A 222 -0.39 -7.82 19.17
CA THR A 222 -0.09 -9.17 19.66
C THR A 222 1.39 -9.34 19.97
N ALA A 223 2.26 -8.93 19.05
CA ALA A 223 3.70 -8.97 19.28
C ALA A 223 4.12 -8.07 20.46
N ALA A 224 3.53 -6.88 20.58
CA ALA A 224 3.83 -5.94 21.67
C ALA A 224 3.50 -6.49 23.06
N ILE A 225 2.42 -7.28 23.22
CA ILE A 225 2.03 -7.86 24.51
C ILE A 225 2.53 -9.30 24.74
N ALA A 226 3.29 -9.86 23.79
CA ALA A 226 3.70 -11.26 23.82
C ALA A 226 4.52 -11.61 25.07
N GLY A 227 5.47 -10.74 25.45
CA GLY A 227 6.30 -10.93 26.64
C GLY A 227 5.48 -10.99 27.93
N PHE A 228 4.58 -10.02 28.12
CA PHE A 228 3.65 -9.98 29.26
C PHE A 228 2.72 -11.20 29.29
N THR A 229 2.23 -11.64 28.13
CA THR A 229 1.37 -12.82 28.04
C THR A 229 2.13 -14.10 28.41
N ALA A 230 3.39 -14.23 27.98
CA ALA A 230 4.22 -15.40 28.24
C ALA A 230 4.54 -15.56 29.74
N THR A 231 4.88 -14.48 30.44
CA THR A 231 5.19 -14.51 31.88
C THR A 231 3.96 -14.91 32.71
N LEU A 232 2.78 -14.37 32.38
CA LEU A 232 1.52 -14.77 33.03
C LEU A 232 1.17 -16.25 32.81
N GLN A 233 1.41 -16.79 31.61
CA GLN A 233 1.18 -18.21 31.33
C GLN A 233 2.13 -19.12 32.11
N GLN A 234 3.40 -18.74 32.25
CA GLN A 234 4.37 -19.50 33.03
C GLN A 234 4.00 -19.55 34.52
N ARG A 235 3.50 -18.44 35.08
CA ARG A 235 3.01 -18.38 36.46
C ARG A 235 1.80 -19.30 36.70
N LYS A 236 0.86 -19.36 35.75
CA LYS A 236 -0.36 -20.20 35.86
C LYS A 236 -0.14 -21.69 35.53
N LYS A 237 0.97 -22.12 34.91
CA LYS A 237 1.31 -23.55 34.77
C LYS A 237 1.50 -24.28 36.12
N GLY A 238 1.70 -23.55 37.21
CA GLY A 238 1.68 -24.08 38.58
C GLY A 238 0.28 -24.15 39.23
N ALA A 239 -0.74 -23.52 38.65
CA ALA A 239 -2.07 -23.36 39.22
C ALA A 239 -3.14 -24.16 38.46
N LYS A 240 -3.97 -24.94 39.18
CA LYS A 240 -5.06 -25.75 38.60
C LYS A 240 -6.30 -24.86 38.34
N GLY A 241 -6.40 -24.20 37.19
CA GLY A 241 -7.61 -23.47 36.80
C GLY A 241 -7.69 -23.06 35.32
N PRO A 242 -8.89 -22.91 34.73
CA PRO A 242 -9.05 -22.48 33.35
C PRO A 242 -8.67 -20.99 33.19
N SER A 243 -7.68 -20.72 32.34
CA SER A 243 -7.08 -19.40 32.16
C SER A 243 -8.05 -18.39 31.54
N ALA A 244 -8.25 -17.22 32.18
CA ALA A 244 -8.95 -16.07 31.60
C ALA A 244 -8.33 -15.63 30.28
N LEU A 245 -7.00 -15.78 30.17
CA LEU A 245 -6.24 -15.56 28.94
C LEU A 245 -6.68 -16.54 27.84
N ALA A 246 -6.90 -17.82 28.14
CA ALA A 246 -7.40 -18.79 27.16
C ALA A 246 -8.83 -18.47 26.69
N ARG A 247 -9.66 -17.84 27.54
CA ARG A 247 -10.99 -17.34 27.14
C ARG A 247 -10.89 -16.12 26.23
N ALA A 248 -10.06 -15.14 26.58
CA ALA A 248 -9.79 -13.98 25.74
C ALA A 248 -9.16 -14.40 24.40
N PHE A 249 -8.32 -15.43 24.41
CA PHE A 249 -7.63 -15.94 23.23
C PHE A 249 -8.54 -16.72 22.25
N ASN A 250 -9.46 -17.54 22.76
CA ASN A 250 -10.42 -18.23 21.92
C ASN A 250 -11.46 -17.28 21.28
N GLN A 251 -11.68 -16.09 21.85
CA GLN A 251 -12.57 -15.08 21.28
C GLN A 251 -11.98 -14.36 20.05
N ILE A 252 -10.65 -14.46 19.84
CA ILE A 252 -9.94 -13.89 18.69
C ILE A 252 -10.30 -14.64 17.41
N SER A 253 -10.32 -15.98 17.47
CA SER A 253 -10.68 -16.82 16.31
C SER A 253 -12.15 -16.65 15.90
N SER A 254 -13.03 -16.24 16.81
CA SER A 254 -14.44 -15.97 16.50
C SER A 254 -14.73 -14.55 15.99
N SER A 255 -13.89 -13.57 16.30
CA SER A 255 -14.07 -12.17 15.88
C SER A 255 -13.35 -11.82 14.56
N ALA A 256 -12.41 -12.66 14.11
CA ALA A 256 -11.87 -12.62 12.76
C ALA A 256 -12.86 -13.13 11.70
N ALA A 257 -13.91 -13.86 12.11
CA ALA A 257 -15.05 -14.18 11.26
C ALA A 257 -16.05 -13.02 11.30
N SER A 258 -16.06 -12.21 10.23
CA SER A 258 -16.95 -11.05 10.07
C SER A 258 -18.43 -11.41 10.37
N PRO A 259 -19.19 -10.55 11.09
CA PRO A 259 -20.62 -10.76 11.28
C PRO A 259 -21.37 -10.20 10.07
N ASN A 260 -21.67 -11.05 9.08
CA ASN A 260 -22.60 -10.66 8.03
C ASN A 260 -23.72 -11.71 7.88
N PRO A 261 -24.94 -11.45 8.36
CA PRO A 261 -26.06 -12.37 8.24
C PRO A 261 -26.91 -12.03 7.00
N ALA A 262 -26.33 -11.93 5.80
CA ALA A 262 -27.11 -11.86 4.55
C ALA A 262 -26.20 -11.93 3.31
N ALA A 263 -26.03 -13.13 2.74
CA ALA A 263 -25.84 -13.35 1.30
C ALA A 263 -25.70 -14.86 1.05
N LYS A 264 -26.83 -15.54 0.87
CA LYS A 264 -26.87 -16.75 0.06
C LYS A 264 -27.14 -16.32 -1.37
N ASP A 265 -26.46 -16.99 -2.28
CA ASP A 265 -26.66 -17.03 -3.74
C ASP A 265 -26.04 -15.90 -4.58
N ALA A 266 -24.90 -16.21 -5.21
CA ALA A 266 -24.68 -16.01 -6.65
C ALA A 266 -23.34 -16.63 -7.07
N ALA A 267 -23.39 -17.51 -8.07
CA ALA A 267 -22.23 -18.13 -8.70
C ALA A 267 -21.84 -17.41 -10.01
N ALA A 268 -20.54 -17.50 -10.32
CA ALA A 268 -19.88 -17.40 -11.63
C ALA A 268 -19.67 -16.01 -12.29
N ALA A 269 -18.42 -15.52 -12.20
CA ALA A 269 -17.63 -15.02 -13.33
C ALA A 269 -16.14 -15.03 -12.96
N ALA A 270 -15.28 -15.53 -13.85
CA ALA A 270 -13.88 -15.83 -13.62
C ALA A 270 -12.95 -14.63 -13.88
N VAL A 271 -12.07 -14.33 -12.91
CA VAL A 271 -10.86 -13.49 -13.00
C VAL A 271 -9.79 -14.17 -12.10
N PRO A 272 -8.50 -14.22 -12.48
CA PRO A 272 -7.57 -15.19 -11.90
C PRO A 272 -7.09 -14.83 -10.48
N ALA A 273 -7.25 -15.81 -9.58
CA ALA A 273 -6.43 -16.12 -8.40
C ALA A 273 -5.88 -14.97 -7.53
N SER A 274 -6.71 -14.51 -6.58
CA SER A 274 -6.19 -14.10 -5.26
C SER A 274 -5.55 -15.30 -4.55
N PRO A 275 -4.35 -15.18 -3.97
CA PRO A 275 -3.82 -16.23 -3.12
C PRO A 275 -4.59 -16.23 -1.79
N ARG A 276 -5.28 -17.35 -1.58
CA ARG A 276 -5.55 -18.03 -0.30
C ARG A 276 -6.09 -17.19 0.86
N LYS A 277 -7.34 -17.50 1.18
CA LYS A 277 -8.02 -17.23 2.45
C LYS A 277 -7.41 -18.13 3.54
N ASP A 278 -6.14 -17.93 3.86
CA ASP A 278 -5.51 -18.53 5.03
C ASP A 278 -5.93 -17.67 6.23
N GLY A 279 -6.84 -18.19 7.04
CA GLY A 279 -7.29 -17.52 8.25
C GLY A 279 -6.10 -17.23 9.17
N PHE A 280 -6.01 -15.99 9.65
CA PHE A 280 -5.05 -15.58 10.66
C PHE A 280 -5.41 -16.27 11.99
N ASP A 281 -4.83 -17.45 12.24
CA ASP A 281 -4.92 -18.12 13.53
C ASP A 281 -3.91 -17.48 14.48
N ALA A 282 -4.37 -16.46 15.20
CA ALA A 282 -3.64 -15.86 16.32
C ALA A 282 -3.11 -16.95 17.28
N ALA A 283 -3.79 -18.09 17.41
CA ALA A 283 -3.41 -19.20 18.30
C ALA A 283 -2.08 -19.89 17.89
N SER A 284 -1.72 -19.84 16.61
CA SER A 284 -0.45 -20.39 16.13
C SER A 284 0.76 -19.56 16.57
N ILE A 285 0.61 -18.23 16.70
CA ILE A 285 1.70 -17.34 17.13
C ILE A 285 2.07 -17.59 18.59
N TYR A 286 1.07 -17.81 19.45
CA TYR A 286 1.28 -18.03 20.88
C TYR A 286 1.74 -19.45 21.21
N SER A 287 1.38 -20.44 20.40
CA SER A 287 1.86 -21.82 20.59
C SER A 287 3.29 -22.04 20.10
N ASN A 288 3.80 -21.18 19.21
CA ASN A 288 5.11 -21.35 18.58
C ASN A 288 6.21 -20.42 19.13
N ALA A 289 5.93 -19.62 20.17
CA ALA A 289 6.93 -18.79 20.88
C ALA A 289 8.02 -19.60 21.60
N GLY A 290 8.03 -20.94 21.47
CA GLY A 290 9.06 -21.84 22.00
C GLY A 290 9.65 -22.83 20.98
N ALA A 291 9.37 -22.72 19.68
CA ALA A 291 9.91 -23.65 18.68
C ALA A 291 10.60 -22.93 17.51
N SER A 292 11.92 -22.99 17.54
CA SER A 292 12.84 -22.62 16.46
C SER A 292 12.47 -23.33 15.14
N GLY A 293 12.12 -22.58 14.09
CA GLY A 293 12.05 -23.13 12.73
C GLY A 293 11.18 -22.37 11.73
N SER A 294 11.59 -21.16 11.30
CA SER A 294 11.38 -20.63 9.93
C SER A 294 12.04 -19.24 9.82
N SER A 295 13.24 -19.17 9.24
CA SER A 295 14.19 -18.06 9.39
C SER A 295 13.88 -16.74 8.66
N HIS A 296 12.63 -16.46 8.23
CA HIS A 296 12.30 -15.21 7.52
C HIS A 296 11.22 -14.34 8.17
N ASN A 297 10.28 -14.91 8.95
CA ASN A 297 9.27 -14.13 9.70
C ASN A 297 9.72 -13.73 11.12
N VAL A 298 10.90 -14.18 11.56
CA VAL A 298 11.37 -14.05 12.95
C VAL A 298 11.84 -12.61 13.26
N ASN A 299 12.18 -11.81 12.26
CA ASN A 299 12.87 -10.54 12.50
C ASN A 299 11.92 -9.42 12.99
N LEU A 300 10.73 -9.26 12.40
CA LEU A 300 9.84 -8.17 12.78
C LEU A 300 9.11 -8.42 14.10
N VAL A 301 8.66 -9.64 14.37
CA VAL A 301 8.05 -9.99 15.66
C VAL A 301 9.05 -9.81 16.80
N ALA A 302 10.33 -10.17 16.59
CA ALA A 302 11.38 -9.94 17.59
C ALA A 302 11.67 -8.44 17.81
N VAL A 303 11.67 -7.63 16.75
CA VAL A 303 11.81 -6.16 16.84
C VAL A 303 10.60 -5.54 17.55
N LEU A 304 9.37 -5.91 17.18
CA LEU A 304 8.14 -5.37 17.76
C LEU A 304 7.87 -5.85 19.20
N ALA A 305 8.32 -7.06 19.56
CA ALA A 305 8.28 -7.57 20.93
C ALA A 305 9.22 -6.78 21.85
N GLY A 306 10.32 -6.22 21.32
CA GLY A 306 11.35 -5.54 22.10
C GLY A 306 12.13 -6.50 23.02
N PRO A 307 13.06 -6.00 23.84
CA PRO A 307 13.78 -6.82 24.80
C PRO A 307 12.80 -7.41 25.81
N VAL A 308 12.73 -8.74 25.85
CA VAL A 308 11.95 -9.49 26.84
C VAL A 308 12.81 -9.56 28.10
N ASP A 309 12.65 -8.62 29.03
CA ASP A 309 13.20 -8.80 30.36
C ASP A 309 12.48 -9.98 31.04
N GLU A 310 13.23 -10.88 31.65
CA GLU A 310 12.68 -12.06 32.34
C GLU A 310 11.79 -11.67 33.54
N ASP A 311 11.80 -10.40 33.95
CA ASP A 311 11.05 -9.83 35.07
C ASP A 311 9.74 -9.08 34.69
N VAL A 312 9.25 -9.17 33.44
CA VAL A 312 7.98 -8.51 33.00
C VAL A 312 6.75 -9.24 33.61
N THR A 313 6.60 -9.13 34.92
CA THR A 313 5.47 -9.69 35.69
C THR A 313 4.35 -8.68 35.91
N LEU A 314 4.63 -7.39 35.70
CA LEU A 314 3.71 -6.27 35.87
C LEU A 314 3.46 -5.57 34.54
N PRO A 315 2.28 -4.97 34.34
CA PRO A 315 2.06 -4.08 33.20
C PRO A 315 3.02 -2.90 33.29
N THR A 316 3.45 -2.39 32.13
CA THR A 316 4.30 -1.22 31.97
C THR A 316 3.66 -0.23 31.02
N THR A 317 3.92 1.05 31.24
CA THR A 317 3.46 2.11 30.34
C THR A 317 4.16 2.06 28.98
N ASP A 318 5.37 1.50 28.90
CA ASP A 318 6.15 1.40 27.65
C ASP A 318 5.45 0.53 26.59
N VAL A 319 4.85 -0.59 27.00
CA VAL A 319 4.09 -1.46 26.10
C VAL A 319 2.84 -0.74 25.57
N ALA A 320 2.14 0.01 26.43
CA ALA A 320 1.02 0.85 26.02
C ALA A 320 1.46 1.96 25.06
N LEU A 321 2.54 2.67 25.35
CA LEU A 321 3.11 3.70 24.48
C LEU A 321 3.50 3.14 23.12
N ARG A 322 4.06 1.92 23.05
CA ARG A 322 4.36 1.25 21.78
C ARG A 322 3.09 0.99 20.97
N MET A 323 2.03 0.46 21.58
CA MET A 323 0.74 0.26 20.90
C MET A 323 0.14 1.59 20.42
N LEU A 324 0.20 2.64 21.24
CA LEU A 324 -0.29 3.98 20.86
C LEU A 324 0.48 4.57 19.68
N ARG A 325 1.81 4.39 19.62
CA ARG A 325 2.64 4.81 18.48
C ARG A 325 2.29 4.07 17.20
N ILE A 326 2.18 2.74 17.25
CA ILE A 326 1.77 1.91 16.11
C ILE A 326 0.37 2.33 15.62
N HIS A 327 -0.56 2.61 16.54
CA HIS A 327 -1.88 3.12 16.19
C HIS A 327 -1.83 4.51 15.56
N ALA A 328 -1.02 5.44 16.08
CA ALA A 328 -0.86 6.78 15.50
C ALA A 328 -0.37 6.71 14.06
N GLU A 329 0.52 5.76 13.78
CA GLU A 329 1.03 5.48 12.43
C GLU A 329 -0.09 4.96 11.52
N ALA A 330 -0.91 4.01 11.99
CA ALA A 330 -2.05 3.49 11.24
C ALA A 330 -3.09 4.57 10.91
N VAL A 331 -3.39 5.46 11.86
CA VAL A 331 -4.28 6.62 11.63
C VAL A 331 -3.67 7.60 10.64
N THR A 332 -2.34 7.76 10.64
CA THR A 332 -1.66 8.62 9.67
C THR A 332 -1.79 8.06 8.26
N ARG A 333 -1.59 6.75 8.09
CA ARG A 333 -1.82 6.09 6.80
C ARG A 333 -3.28 6.16 6.36
N SER A 334 -4.24 6.02 7.28
CA SER A 334 -5.65 6.03 6.90
C SER A 334 -6.11 7.39 6.38
N VAL A 335 -5.53 8.49 6.90
CA VAL A 335 -5.78 9.84 6.35
C VAL A 335 -5.32 9.96 4.90
N GLU A 336 -4.25 9.25 4.52
CA GLU A 336 -3.70 9.30 3.17
C GLU A 336 -4.38 8.33 2.20
N LEU A 337 -4.70 7.11 2.66
CA LEU A 337 -5.12 6.00 1.81
C LEU A 337 -6.65 5.75 1.80
N THR A 338 -7.41 6.49 2.61
CA THR A 338 -8.87 6.36 2.69
C THR A 338 -9.55 7.62 2.17
N ASP A 339 -10.68 7.45 1.48
CA ASP A 339 -11.54 8.55 1.11
C ASP A 339 -12.01 9.36 2.32
N SER A 340 -12.08 10.67 2.16
CA SER A 340 -12.48 11.60 3.24
C SER A 340 -13.87 11.29 3.83
N GLN A 341 -14.77 10.68 3.04
CA GLN A 341 -16.11 10.29 3.49
C GLN A 341 -16.11 9.08 4.43
N ASP A 342 -15.12 8.18 4.27
CA ASP A 342 -14.98 6.95 5.05
C ASP A 342 -14.00 7.08 6.23
N LEU A 343 -13.21 8.15 6.25
CA LEU A 343 -12.14 8.36 7.23
C LEU A 343 -12.62 8.25 8.69
N ALA A 344 -13.80 8.80 9.01
CA ALA A 344 -14.37 8.73 10.35
C ALA A 344 -14.71 7.28 10.77
N ARG A 345 -15.27 6.51 9.83
CA ARG A 345 -15.62 5.10 10.02
C ARG A 345 -14.36 4.27 10.21
N VAL A 346 -13.38 4.43 9.32
CA VAL A 346 -12.10 3.72 9.38
C VAL A 346 -11.36 4.03 10.68
N SER A 347 -11.26 5.31 11.06
CA SER A 347 -10.61 5.72 12.32
C SER A 347 -11.29 5.11 13.55
N SER A 348 -12.63 5.02 13.55
CA SER A 348 -13.38 4.36 14.62
C SER A 348 -13.09 2.86 14.71
N ILE A 349 -12.99 2.17 13.56
CA ILE A 349 -12.62 0.74 13.50
C ILE A 349 -11.22 0.54 14.08
N LEU A 350 -10.23 1.32 13.64
CA LEU A 350 -8.84 1.19 14.11
C LEU A 350 -8.72 1.50 15.61
N PHE A 351 -9.42 2.52 16.10
CA PHE A 351 -9.46 2.85 17.53
C PHE A 351 -10.13 1.75 18.36
N GLY A 352 -11.17 1.10 17.82
CA GLY A 352 -11.78 -0.08 18.44
C GLY A 352 -10.77 -1.22 18.67
N VAL A 353 -9.88 -1.47 17.69
CA VAL A 353 -8.80 -2.46 17.83
C VAL A 353 -7.84 -2.07 18.95
N LEU A 354 -7.46 -0.80 19.04
CA LEU A 354 -6.61 -0.31 20.13
C LEU A 354 -7.27 -0.52 21.50
N LEU A 355 -8.54 -0.16 21.65
CA LEU A 355 -9.27 -0.32 22.91
C LEU A 355 -9.40 -1.79 23.33
N GLU A 356 -9.62 -2.70 22.37
CA GLU A 356 -9.66 -4.13 22.66
C GLU A 356 -8.31 -4.63 23.20
N PHE A 357 -7.20 -4.21 22.59
CA PHE A 357 -5.87 -4.66 23.01
C PHE A 357 -5.39 -4.00 24.30
N VAL A 358 -5.46 -2.67 24.39
CA VAL A 358 -4.99 -1.94 25.57
C VAL A 358 -5.92 -2.16 26.76
N GLY A 359 -7.23 -2.07 26.56
CA GLY A 359 -8.21 -2.26 27.61
C GLY A 359 -8.34 -3.74 27.98
N THR A 360 -8.96 -4.53 27.11
CA THR A 360 -9.37 -5.89 27.44
C THR A 360 -8.22 -6.89 27.52
N ARG A 361 -7.20 -6.78 26.67
CA ARG A 361 -6.12 -7.78 26.60
C ARG A 361 -4.87 -7.42 27.39
N TYR A 362 -4.78 -6.20 27.87
CA TYR A 362 -3.61 -5.74 28.62
C TYR A 362 -3.99 -5.27 30.03
N VAL A 363 -4.76 -4.18 30.15
CA VAL A 363 -5.13 -3.61 31.45
C VAL A 363 -6.07 -4.53 32.23
N ASP A 364 -7.15 -5.01 31.64
CA ASP A 364 -8.13 -5.88 32.32
C ASP A 364 -7.47 -7.18 32.79
N ILE A 365 -6.63 -7.81 31.94
CA ILE A 365 -5.89 -9.02 32.31
C ILE A 365 -4.92 -8.73 33.47
N ALA A 366 -4.23 -7.59 33.48
CA ALA A 366 -3.34 -7.21 34.57
C ALA A 366 -4.12 -7.03 35.89
N LEU A 367 -5.28 -6.36 35.84
CA LEU A 367 -6.15 -6.13 36.99
C LEU A 367 -6.75 -7.45 37.51
N GLU A 368 -7.24 -8.32 36.63
CA GLU A 368 -7.75 -9.66 37.01
C GLU A 368 -6.69 -10.49 37.73
N ASN A 369 -5.45 -10.51 37.22
CA ASN A 369 -4.37 -11.25 37.88
C ASN A 369 -3.95 -10.60 39.22
N ALA A 370 -4.01 -9.26 39.32
CA ALA A 370 -3.74 -8.58 40.58
C ALA A 370 -4.83 -8.88 41.63
N ILE A 371 -6.08 -9.04 41.21
CA ILE A 371 -7.19 -9.49 42.07
C ILE A 371 -6.97 -10.94 42.52
N ASP A 372 -6.59 -11.84 41.60
CA ASP A 372 -6.29 -13.25 41.92
C ASP A 372 -5.16 -13.38 42.97
N ASP A 373 -4.19 -12.45 42.95
CA ASP A 373 -3.05 -12.41 43.87
C ASP A 373 -3.38 -11.88 45.28
N LEU A 374 -4.55 -11.24 45.47
CA LEU A 374 -5.00 -10.74 46.77
C LEU A 374 -5.49 -11.90 47.67
N ASP A 375 -4.60 -12.53 48.42
CA ASP A 375 -4.98 -13.45 49.50
C ASP A 375 -5.42 -12.67 50.76
N LEU A 376 -6.73 -12.69 51.05
CA LEU A 376 -7.32 -12.05 52.24
C LEU A 376 -6.89 -12.69 53.57
N LYS A 377 -6.16 -13.81 53.54
CA LYS A 377 -5.70 -14.53 54.74
C LYS A 377 -4.29 -14.13 55.18
N THR A 378 -3.51 -13.53 54.31
CA THR A 378 -2.13 -13.08 54.57
C THR A 378 -2.03 -11.57 54.40
N GLU A 379 -0.92 -10.97 54.86
CA GLU A 379 -0.71 -9.53 54.70
C GLU A 379 -0.66 -9.19 53.19
N PRO A 380 -1.51 -8.27 52.69
CA PRO A 380 -1.64 -8.02 51.26
C PRO A 380 -0.37 -7.42 50.65
N ASP A 381 0.09 -7.98 49.53
CA ASP A 381 1.25 -7.47 48.79
C ASP A 381 0.92 -6.11 48.14
N LEU A 382 1.78 -5.11 48.36
CA LEU A 382 1.63 -3.75 47.82
C LEU A 382 1.80 -3.69 46.29
N LYS A 383 2.27 -4.75 45.63
CA LYS A 383 2.39 -4.82 44.15
C LYS A 383 1.08 -4.50 43.43
N VAL A 384 -0.07 -4.84 44.01
CA VAL A 384 -1.39 -4.55 43.44
C VAL A 384 -1.62 -3.04 43.27
N MET A 385 -1.11 -2.21 44.19
CA MET A 385 -1.22 -0.75 44.09
C MET A 385 -0.44 -0.19 42.89
N PHE A 386 0.69 -0.80 42.55
CA PHE A 386 1.45 -0.43 41.35
C PHE A 386 0.68 -0.79 40.07
N VAL A 387 0.01 -1.95 40.03
CA VAL A 387 -0.84 -2.33 38.88
C VAL A 387 -1.96 -1.32 38.68
N ILE A 388 -2.66 -0.92 39.75
CA ILE A 388 -3.75 0.07 39.67
C ILE A 388 -3.21 1.42 39.17
N LYS A 389 -2.08 1.88 39.70
CA LYS A 389 -1.45 3.12 39.25
C LYS A 389 -1.09 3.07 37.77
N THR A 390 -0.42 1.99 37.33
CA THR A 390 -0.06 1.82 35.92
C THR A 390 -1.28 1.76 35.02
N ALA A 391 -2.36 1.10 35.46
CA ALA A 391 -3.62 1.07 34.71
C ALA A 391 -4.21 2.48 34.53
N ASP A 392 -4.23 3.29 35.59
CA ASP A 392 -4.66 4.70 35.52
C ASP A 392 -3.79 5.52 34.57
N ASP A 393 -2.47 5.37 34.65
CA ASP A 393 -1.53 6.03 33.74
C ASP A 393 -1.78 5.62 32.27
N ILE A 394 -2.02 4.34 32.00
CA ILE A 394 -2.34 3.83 30.65
C ILE A 394 -3.67 4.40 30.13
N ILE A 395 -4.72 4.44 30.97
CA ILE A 395 -6.02 5.01 30.59
C ILE A 395 -5.89 6.49 30.25
N ASN A 396 -5.13 7.25 31.05
CA ASN A 396 -4.84 8.66 30.78
C ASN A 396 -4.08 8.83 29.45
N LEU A 397 -3.12 7.95 29.13
CA LEU A 397 -2.41 7.97 27.85
C LEU A 397 -3.35 7.69 26.66
N VAL A 398 -4.25 6.71 26.78
CA VAL A 398 -5.25 6.41 25.74
C VAL A 398 -6.18 7.61 25.52
N GLN A 399 -6.62 8.26 26.60
CA GLN A 399 -7.47 9.45 26.53
C GLN A 399 -6.76 10.62 25.83
N GLN A 400 -5.49 10.87 26.15
CA GLN A 400 -4.69 11.90 25.48
C GLN A 400 -4.52 11.57 23.99
N HIS A 401 -4.21 10.31 23.67
CA HIS A 401 -4.07 9.84 22.29
C HIS A 401 -5.36 9.99 21.48
N PHE A 402 -6.52 9.69 22.07
CA PHE A 402 -7.81 9.91 21.43
C PHE A 402 -8.01 11.39 21.05
N GLN A 403 -7.71 12.31 21.98
CA GLN A 403 -7.82 13.75 21.72
C GLN A 403 -6.81 14.25 20.68
N SER A 404 -5.56 13.77 20.74
CA SER A 404 -4.49 14.30 19.88
C SER A 404 -4.43 13.66 18.49
N ALA A 405 -4.74 12.37 18.37
CA ALA A 405 -4.53 11.60 17.15
C ALA A 405 -5.83 11.29 16.40
N ILE A 406 -6.97 11.14 17.09
CA ILE A 406 -8.26 10.84 16.45
C ILE A 406 -9.04 12.13 16.19
N VAL A 407 -9.36 12.89 17.25
CA VAL A 407 -10.23 14.07 17.16
C VAL A 407 -9.63 15.19 16.29
N SER A 408 -8.31 15.25 16.16
CA SER A 408 -7.65 16.26 15.32
C SER A 408 -7.68 15.95 13.82
N ARG A 409 -8.02 14.71 13.43
CA ARG A 409 -7.87 14.19 12.06
C ARG A 409 -9.17 13.71 11.43
N VAL A 410 -10.21 13.55 12.23
CA VAL A 410 -11.59 13.22 11.86
C VAL A 410 -12.45 14.43 12.15
#